data_AF-A0A1Z8N4X3-F1
#
_entry.id   AF-A0A1Z8N4X3-F1
#
_cell.length_a   1.000
_cell.length_b   1.000
_cell.length_c   1.000
_cell.angle_alpha   90.00
_cell.angle_beta   90.00
_cell.angle_gamma   90.00
#
_symmetry.space_group_name_H-M   'P 1'
#
loop_
_entity.id
_entity.type
_entity.pdbx_description
1 polymer ?
#
loop_
_entity_poly.entity_id
_entity_poly.type
_entity_poly.pdbx_seq_one_letter_code
_entity_poly.pdbx_strand_id
1 'polypeptide(L)'
;MADFFKANIFLPLMMKDTDFYVPKEKVERLATIYVKENEELKPENPMDINEVSKLPKILSGGAGLYSTVSDYIRFAQMILNKGQLDGIRLLSEETVD
;
A
#
# COMPACT_ATOMS: atom_id res chain seq x y z
N MET A 1 -13.13 -0.96 -6.56
CA MET A 1 -12.14 -1.61 -5.65
C MET A 1 -11.28 -0.58 -4.94
N ALA A 2 -10.61 0.34 -5.65
CA ALA A 2 -9.84 1.43 -5.02
C ALA A 2 -10.66 2.22 -3.98
N ASP A 3 -11.86 2.68 -4.34
CA ASP A 3 -12.74 3.43 -3.41
C ASP A 3 -13.13 2.60 -2.18
N PHE A 4 -13.35 1.31 -2.35
CA PHE A 4 -13.69 0.41 -1.24
C PHE A 4 -12.52 0.29 -0.27
N PHE A 5 -11.30 0.03 -0.75
CA PHE A 5 -10.11 -0.04 0.09
C PHE A 5 -9.85 1.29 0.79
N LYS A 6 -9.98 2.40 0.06
CA LYS A 6 -9.80 3.74 0.63
C LYS A 6 -10.79 4.02 1.76
N ALA A 7 -12.08 3.78 1.53
CA ALA A 7 -13.14 4.08 2.49
C ALA A 7 -13.19 3.11 3.69
N ASN A 8 -12.88 1.82 3.48
CA ASN A 8 -13.10 0.79 4.49
C ASN A 8 -11.82 0.31 5.18
N ILE A 9 -10.64 0.63 4.63
CA ILE A 9 -9.35 0.18 5.18
C ILE A 9 -8.43 1.37 5.41
N PHE A 10 -8.05 2.09 4.34
CA PHE A 10 -6.96 3.06 4.42
C PHE A 10 -7.33 4.31 5.23
N LEU A 11 -8.46 4.94 4.95
CA LEU A 11 -8.90 6.11 5.71
C LEU A 11 -9.20 5.78 7.19
N PRO A 12 -9.95 4.71 7.52
CA PRO A 12 -10.17 4.30 8.91
C PRO A 12 -8.87 4.04 9.67
N LEU A 13 -7.89 3.41 9.01
CA LEU A 13 -6.58 3.15 9.62
C LEU A 13 -5.60 4.30 9.44
N MET A 14 -5.99 5.49 8.98
CA MET A 14 -5.09 6.62 8.73
C MET A 14 -3.84 6.28 7.89
N MET A 15 -3.98 5.35 6.94
CA MET A 15 -2.93 4.95 5.99
C MET A 15 -2.92 5.94 4.80
N LYS A 16 -2.26 7.08 4.97
CA LYS A 16 -2.37 8.26 4.08
C LYS A 16 -1.55 8.14 2.78
N ASP A 17 -0.66 7.16 2.72
CA ASP A 17 0.25 6.90 1.61
C ASP A 17 0.01 5.54 0.96
N THR A 18 -1.08 4.86 1.31
CA THR A 18 -1.45 3.58 0.72
C THR A 18 -2.53 3.75 -0.34
N ASP A 19 -2.18 3.43 -1.59
CA ASP A 19 -3.10 3.49 -2.74
C ASP A 19 -2.59 2.61 -3.89
N PHE A 20 -3.40 2.42 -4.93
CA PHE A 20 -3.04 1.67 -6.15
C PHE A 20 -2.17 2.47 -7.14
N TYR A 21 -1.84 3.72 -6.82
CA TYR A 21 -1.00 4.61 -7.60
C TYR A 21 -0.29 5.60 -6.67
N VAL A 22 0.77 6.24 -7.15
CA VAL A 22 1.54 7.25 -6.41
C VAL A 22 1.17 8.65 -6.92
N PRO A 23 0.53 9.52 -6.13
CA PRO A 23 0.25 10.89 -6.56
C PRO A 23 1.52 11.60 -7.05
N LYS A 24 1.41 12.44 -8.09
CA LYS A 24 2.56 13.05 -8.77
C LYS A 24 3.50 13.79 -7.80
N GLU A 25 2.93 14.47 -6.82
CA GLU A 25 3.61 15.22 -5.77
C GLU A 25 4.35 14.34 -4.74
N LYS A 26 4.11 13.02 -4.75
CA LYS A 26 4.72 12.03 -3.84
C LYS A 26 5.73 11.13 -4.52
N VAL A 27 5.86 11.22 -5.84
CA VAL A 27 6.66 10.32 -6.68
C VAL A 27 8.14 10.33 -6.28
N GLU A 28 8.67 11.47 -5.83
CA GLU A 28 10.05 11.61 -5.35
C GLU A 28 10.38 10.71 -4.13
N ARG A 29 9.36 10.22 -3.42
CA ARG A 29 9.51 9.30 -2.28
C ARG A 29 9.49 7.84 -2.69
N LEU A 30 9.21 7.52 -3.96
CA LEU A 30 9.12 6.15 -4.44
C LEU A 30 10.51 5.51 -4.41
N ALA A 31 10.63 4.41 -3.67
CA ALA A 31 11.87 3.66 -3.61
C ALA A 31 12.18 3.05 -4.99
N THR A 32 13.45 3.09 -5.38
CA THR A 32 13.91 2.42 -6.60
C THR A 32 14.07 0.92 -6.33
N ILE A 33 13.46 0.11 -7.20
CA ILE A 33 13.64 -1.33 -7.20
C ILE A 33 14.93 -1.64 -7.99
N TYR A 34 15.74 -2.54 -7.45
CA TYR A 34 16.98 -2.99 -8.08
C TYR A 34 16.93 -4.49 -8.34
N VAL A 35 17.46 -4.91 -9.48
CA VAL A 35 17.73 -6.32 -9.78
C VAL A 35 19.23 -6.55 -9.82
N LYS A 36 19.63 -7.79 -9.52
CA LYS A 36 21.03 -8.21 -9.64
C LYS A 36 21.26 -8.80 -11.03
N GLU A 37 22.12 -8.18 -11.82
CA GLU A 37 22.56 -8.65 -13.13
C GLU A 37 24.10 -8.68 -13.15
N ASN A 38 24.69 -9.85 -13.44
CA ASN A 38 26.16 -10.03 -13.50
C ASN A 38 26.91 -9.48 -12.27
N GLU A 39 26.42 -9.78 -11.07
CA GLU A 39 26.95 -9.32 -9.78
C GLU A 39 26.75 -7.83 -9.46
N GLU A 40 26.20 -7.04 -10.37
CA GLU A 40 25.90 -5.62 -10.17
C GLU A 40 24.41 -5.40 -9.91
N LEU A 41 24.07 -4.37 -9.12
CA LEU A 41 22.69 -3.93 -8.94
C LEU A 41 22.33 -2.89 -9.99
N LYS A 42 21.24 -3.12 -10.72
CA LYS A 42 20.70 -2.17 -11.70
C LYS A 42 19.29 -1.76 -11.34
N PRO A 43 18.94 -0.47 -11.49
CA PRO A 43 17.59 0.00 -11.25
C PRO A 43 16.64 -0.60 -12.29
N GLU A 44 15.60 -1.29 -11.83
CA GLU A 44 14.56 -1.88 -12.65
C GLU A 44 13.21 -1.64 -11.97
N ASN A 45 12.69 -0.43 -12.14
CA ASN A 45 11.32 -0.15 -11.73
C ASN A 45 10.36 -0.81 -12.74
N PRO A 46 9.39 -1.61 -12.29
CA PRO A 46 8.47 -2.33 -13.17
C PRO A 46 7.53 -1.42 -13.97
N MET A 47 7.50 -0.12 -13.67
CA MET A 47 6.60 0.85 -14.27
C MET A 47 7.25 2.24 -14.33
N ASP A 48 7.04 2.95 -15.43
CA ASP A 48 7.51 4.33 -15.61
C ASP A 48 6.85 5.27 -14.59
N ILE A 49 7.58 6.31 -14.20
CA ILE A 49 7.16 7.34 -13.26
C ILE A 49 5.81 8.01 -13.61
N ASN A 50 5.51 8.15 -14.90
CA ASN A 50 4.25 8.71 -15.38
C ASN A 50 3.11 7.70 -15.26
N GLU A 51 3.40 6.41 -15.37
CA GLU A 51 2.42 5.33 -15.28
C GLU A 51 2.10 4.98 -13.83
N VAL A 52 3.09 5.00 -12.91
CA VAL A 52 2.83 4.80 -11.48
C VAL A 52 1.92 5.87 -10.87
N SER A 53 1.86 7.05 -11.51
CA SER A 53 1.01 8.17 -11.06
C SER A 53 -0.41 8.14 -11.58
N LYS A 54 -0.79 7.11 -12.33
CA LYS A 54 -2.14 6.91 -12.86
C LYS A 54 -2.81 5.74 -12.15
N LEU A 55 -4.11 5.87 -11.90
CA LEU A 55 -4.90 4.73 -11.43
C LEU A 55 -4.85 3.61 -12.47
N PRO A 56 -4.41 2.38 -12.13
CA PRO A 56 -4.37 1.28 -13.07
C PRO A 56 -5.76 0.89 -13.58
N LYS A 57 -5.85 0.47 -14.85
CA LYS A 57 -7.11 -0.03 -15.44
C LYS A 57 -7.61 -1.32 -14.78
N ILE A 58 -6.69 -2.14 -14.28
CA ILE A 58 -6.96 -3.40 -13.61
C ILE A 58 -6.33 -3.32 -12.22
N LEU A 59 -7.16 -3.52 -11.19
CA LEU A 59 -6.72 -3.56 -9.80
C LEU A 59 -6.58 -5.01 -9.39
N SER A 60 -5.38 -5.41 -8.94
CA SER A 60 -5.11 -6.76 -8.47
C SER A 60 -5.35 -6.85 -6.96
N GLY A 61 -5.94 -7.96 -6.51
CA GLY A 61 -6.06 -8.27 -5.09
C GLY A 61 -4.77 -8.81 -4.46
N GLY A 62 -3.83 -9.31 -5.27
CA GLY A 62 -2.59 -9.92 -4.80
C GLY A 62 -1.33 -9.04 -4.94
N ALA A 63 -1.42 -7.90 -5.62
CA ALA A 63 -0.29 -6.99 -5.87
C ALA A 63 -0.75 -5.59 -6.28
N GLY A 64 0.18 -4.63 -6.34
CA GLY A 64 -0.04 -3.32 -6.98
C GLY A 64 -0.36 -2.15 -6.04
N LEU A 65 -0.38 -2.37 -4.72
CA LEU A 65 -0.42 -1.27 -3.76
C LEU A 65 0.97 -0.68 -3.56
N TYR A 66 1.04 0.65 -3.53
CA TYR A 66 2.14 1.39 -2.95
C TYR A 66 1.77 1.73 -1.51
N SER A 67 2.76 1.74 -0.61
CA SER A 67 2.54 2.04 0.81
C SER A 67 3.84 2.56 1.45
N THR A 68 3.78 2.85 2.73
CA THR A 68 4.93 3.18 3.57
C THR A 68 5.03 2.20 4.72
N VAL A 69 6.20 2.12 5.34
CA VAL A 69 6.39 1.34 6.58
C VAL A 69 5.41 1.76 7.65
N SER A 70 5.21 3.07 7.84
CA SER A 70 4.30 3.62 8.83
C SER A 70 2.84 3.23 8.58
N ASP A 71 2.37 3.28 7.34
CA ASP A 71 1.02 2.85 6.98
C ASP A 71 0.84 1.34 7.19
N TYR A 72 1.80 0.54 6.73
CA TYR A 72 1.71 -0.91 6.81
C TYR A 72 1.73 -1.42 8.25
N ILE A 73 2.50 -0.76 9.14
CA ILE A 73 2.47 -1.05 10.59
C ILE A 73 1.08 -0.81 11.17
N ARG A 74 0.33 0.19 10.71
CA ARG A 74 -1.03 0.44 11.20
C ARG A 74 -1.99 -0.69 10.80
N PHE A 75 -1.87 -1.19 9.58
CA PHE A 75 -2.60 -2.39 9.16
C PHE A 75 -2.24 -3.62 10.01
N ALA A 76 -0.94 -3.90 10.16
CA ALA A 76 -0.46 -5.03 10.95
C ALA A 76 -0.88 -4.94 12.43
N GLN A 77 -0.83 -3.73 13.01
CA GLN A 77 -1.25 -3.49 14.39
C GLN A 77 -2.76 -3.67 14.58
N MET A 78 -3.59 -3.31 13.60
CA MET A 78 -5.03 -3.58 13.63
C MET A 78 -5.31 -5.08 13.72
N ILE A 79 -4.58 -5.90 12.96
CA ILE A 79 -4.66 -7.37 13.04
C ILE A 79 -4.17 -7.88 14.40
N LEU A 80 -3.01 -7.42 14.86
CA LEU A 80 -2.46 -7.80 16.18
C LEU A 80 -3.41 -7.45 17.34
N ASN A 81 -4.16 -6.34 17.20
CA ASN A 81 -5.18 -5.89 18.13
C ASN A 81 -6.57 -6.50 17.85
N LYS A 82 -6.61 -7.66 17.18
CA LYS A 82 -7.84 -8.43 16.95
C LYS A 82 -8.93 -7.65 16.22
N GLY A 83 -8.55 -6.94 15.17
CA GLY A 83 -9.47 -6.26 14.27
C GLY A 83 -9.73 -4.78 14.56
N GLN A 84 -9.00 -4.17 15.51
CA GLN A 84 -9.24 -2.79 15.96
C GLN A 84 -7.95 -1.97 16.12
N LEU A 85 -7.98 -0.70 15.75
CA LEU A 85 -6.88 0.25 16.01
C LEU A 85 -7.44 1.64 16.28
N ASP A 86 -6.87 2.36 17.25
CA ASP A 86 -7.23 3.75 17.59
C ASP A 86 -8.74 3.96 17.82
N GLY A 87 -9.42 2.98 18.42
CA GLY A 87 -10.86 3.03 18.68
C GLY A 87 -11.75 2.61 17.50
N ILE A 88 -11.19 2.33 16.32
CA ILE A 88 -11.93 1.93 15.12
C ILE A 88 -11.79 0.43 14.89
N ARG A 89 -12.92 -0.27 14.79
CA ARG A 89 -12.99 -1.70 14.48
C ARG A 89 -13.29 -1.93 13.00
N LEU A 90 -12.44 -2.69 12.32
CA LEU A 90 -12.60 -3.10 10.92
C LEU A 90 -13.06 -4.55 10.79
N LEU A 91 -12.60 -5.42 11.69
CA LEU A 91 -12.93 -6.85 11.71
C LEU A 91 -13.46 -7.22 13.10
N SER A 92 -14.35 -8.20 13.17
CA SER A 92 -14.66 -8.81 14.48
C SER A 92 -13.42 -9.55 14.99
N GLU A 93 -13.31 -9.67 16.31
CA GLU A 93 -12.24 -10.46 16.92
C GLU A 93 -12.24 -11.92 16.41
N GLU A 94 -13.42 -12.53 16.32
CA GLU A 94 -13.61 -13.88 15.75
C GLU A 94 -13.15 -14.02 14.29
N THR A 95 -13.15 -12.94 13.50
CA THR A 95 -12.64 -13.00 12.10
C THR A 95 -11.11 -13.07 12.07
N VAL A 96 -10.44 -12.62 13.14
CA VAL A 96 -8.98 -12.52 13.20
C VAL A 96 -8.34 -13.72 13.92
N ASP A 97 -9.04 -14.31 14.89
CA ASP A 97 -8.61 -15.51 15.64
C ASP A 97 -8.68 -16.79 14.76
#